data_AF-A0A7K0RJA6-F1
#
_entry.id   AF-A0A7K0RJA6-F1
#
_cell.length_a   1.000
_cell.length_b   1.000
_cell.length_c   1.000
_cell.angle_alpha   90.00
_cell.angle_beta   90.00
_cell.angle_gamma   90.00
#
_symmetry.space_group_name_H-M   'P 1'
#
loop_
_entity.id
_entity.type
_entity.pdbx_description
1 polymer ?
#
loop_
_entity_poly.entity_id
_entity_poly.type
_entity_poly.pdbx_seq_one_letter_code
_entity_poly.pdbx_strand_id
1 'polypeptide(L)'
;MPAGILREVNAQPSARPSWSELFYDLVLIGAFLSFGVDFGSDPTWESGLVLALKLMLIVWSWEQAALFFNRFGDPFNQQRRHENIRTALRFAFLVQLVAVICVSLVESSKMALDAFTGDLGFAGAAVVISMALIYELGGRWKPQLRELASLRRNAGLAAGALFIGSGVAAPPLSTALWIAGLAVAMVATFGPGMGSIVKRFPINRSHFSERLALFVLILIGDVFVKTVITVHEETVDSVDVMQLAFVAVAMWMLWAIYEREIASRPMPEGTRGMRFWMLAHYLFAITLLVCSVGLVWYIAPDYQKITGDWIAMVASGGVGVAIGLIALMRLAAGADGARAGAGRLLVISAVACSIGLLAWLATPSNWRVGVGALAVSLVLLNHWRSASDVREVEPG
;
A
#
# COMPACT_ATOMS: atom_id res chain seq x y z
N MET A 1 -35.53 -11.41 9.98
CA MET A 1 -34.31 -12.24 10.14
C MET A 1 -34.35 -12.91 11.51
N PRO A 2 -33.95 -14.18 11.66
CA PRO A 2 -33.93 -14.86 12.95
C PRO A 2 -32.90 -14.24 13.91
N ALA A 3 -33.29 -14.01 15.17
CA ALA A 3 -32.48 -13.36 16.20
C ALA A 3 -31.12 -14.05 16.50
N GLY A 4 -30.98 -15.34 16.17
CA GLY A 4 -29.72 -16.07 16.30
C GLY A 4 -28.63 -15.63 15.32
N ILE A 5 -29.01 -15.21 14.10
CA ILE A 5 -28.05 -14.72 13.09
C ILE A 5 -27.47 -13.37 13.51
N LEU A 6 -28.26 -12.51 14.17
CA LEU A 6 -27.77 -11.25 14.69
C LEU A 6 -26.72 -11.43 15.79
N ARG A 7 -26.77 -12.54 16.56
CA ARG A 7 -25.82 -12.79 17.66
C ARG A 7 -24.44 -13.25 17.16
N GLU A 8 -24.38 -14.10 16.13
CA GLU A 8 -23.10 -14.47 15.49
C GLU A 8 -22.54 -13.34 14.61
N VAL A 9 -23.39 -12.49 14.03
CA VAL A 9 -22.97 -11.28 13.29
C VAL A 9 -22.46 -10.18 14.23
N ASN A 10 -22.94 -10.14 15.49
CA ASN A 10 -22.56 -9.14 16.50
C ASN A 10 -21.36 -9.53 17.36
N ALA A 11 -20.84 -10.77 17.26
CA ALA A 11 -19.51 -11.08 17.78
C ALA A 11 -18.49 -10.44 16.83
N GLN A 12 -18.30 -9.12 16.95
CA GLN A 12 -17.30 -8.43 16.16
C GLN A 12 -15.95 -9.11 16.41
N PRO A 13 -15.22 -9.50 15.34
CA PRO A 13 -13.83 -9.89 15.48
C PRO A 13 -13.09 -8.83 16.30
N SER A 14 -12.13 -9.24 17.12
CA SER A 14 -11.25 -8.31 17.81
C SER A 14 -10.75 -7.25 16.83
N ALA A 15 -10.63 -6.00 17.28
CA ALA A 15 -9.97 -4.96 16.47
C ALA A 15 -8.54 -5.39 16.08
N ARG A 16 -7.92 -6.26 16.89
CA ARG A 16 -6.59 -6.80 16.64
C ARG A 16 -6.62 -7.90 15.57
N PRO A 17 -5.73 -7.83 14.56
CA PRO A 17 -5.57 -8.87 13.57
C PRO A 17 -4.98 -10.14 14.17
N SER A 18 -5.19 -11.26 13.48
CA SER A 18 -4.62 -12.55 13.87
C SER A 18 -3.18 -12.72 13.37
N TRP A 19 -2.47 -13.72 13.92
CA TRP A 19 -1.12 -14.07 13.46
C TRP A 19 -1.06 -14.47 11.99
N SER A 20 -2.11 -15.11 11.46
CA SER A 20 -2.15 -15.51 10.05
C SER A 20 -2.30 -14.31 9.12
N GLU A 21 -3.06 -13.30 9.55
CA GLU A 21 -3.19 -12.02 8.86
C GLU A 21 -1.86 -11.26 8.84
N LEU A 22 -1.19 -11.16 9.99
CA LEU A 22 0.13 -10.52 10.10
C LEU A 22 1.19 -11.22 9.25
N PHE A 23 1.21 -12.55 9.24
CA PHE A 23 2.14 -13.31 8.40
C PHE A 23 1.89 -13.05 6.91
N TYR A 24 0.62 -12.99 6.49
CA TYR A 24 0.27 -12.66 5.12
C TYR A 24 0.73 -11.24 4.74
N ASP A 25 0.51 -10.26 5.62
CA ASP A 25 0.93 -8.87 5.43
C ASP A 25 2.47 -8.78 5.33
N LEU A 26 3.21 -9.56 6.12
CA LEU A 26 4.66 -9.61 6.11
C LEU A 26 5.23 -10.18 4.81
N VAL A 27 4.69 -11.28 4.27
CA VAL A 27 5.25 -11.90 3.05
C VAL A 27 5.19 -10.95 1.85
N LEU A 28 4.20 -10.05 1.81
CA LEU A 28 4.06 -9.05 0.75
C LEU A 28 5.19 -8.03 0.72
N ILE A 29 5.93 -7.81 1.82
CA ILE A 29 7.09 -6.91 1.80
C ILE A 29 8.21 -7.44 0.90
N GLY A 30 8.34 -8.76 0.77
CA GLY A 30 9.32 -9.36 -0.14
C GLY A 30 9.11 -8.91 -1.58
N ALA A 31 7.86 -8.71 -1.98
CA ALA A 31 7.53 -8.18 -3.31
C ALA A 31 7.94 -6.71 -3.48
N PHE A 32 7.87 -5.90 -2.42
CA PHE A 32 8.26 -4.49 -2.43
C PHE A 32 9.77 -4.28 -2.41
N LEU A 33 10.52 -5.19 -1.81
CA LEU A 33 11.99 -5.19 -1.87
C LEU A 33 12.47 -5.29 -3.32
N SER A 34 11.94 -6.25 -4.08
CA SER A 34 12.29 -6.48 -5.50
C SER A 34 12.08 -5.24 -6.37
N PHE A 35 10.95 -4.55 -6.18
CA PHE A 35 10.61 -3.34 -6.92
C PHE A 35 11.58 -2.19 -6.72
N GLY A 36 12.19 -2.09 -5.54
CA GLY A 36 13.17 -1.04 -5.27
C GLY A 36 14.44 -1.22 -6.10
N VAL A 37 14.85 -2.47 -6.30
CA VAL A 37 16.02 -2.83 -7.12
C VAL A 37 15.74 -2.54 -8.59
N ASP A 38 14.60 -3.03 -9.11
CA ASP A 38 14.23 -2.82 -10.51
C ASP A 38 14.14 -1.31 -10.83
N PHE A 39 13.45 -0.53 -10.00
CA PHE A 39 13.22 0.90 -10.26
C PHE A 39 14.49 1.73 -10.11
N GLY A 40 15.36 1.36 -9.18
CA GLY A 40 16.69 1.98 -9.08
C GLY A 40 17.50 1.81 -10.36
N SER A 41 17.42 0.66 -11.03
CA SER A 41 18.28 0.39 -12.19
C SER A 41 18.00 1.28 -13.42
N ASP A 42 16.74 1.67 -13.65
CA ASP A 42 16.33 2.52 -14.77
C ASP A 42 15.14 3.44 -14.38
N PRO A 43 15.41 4.55 -13.67
CA PRO A 43 14.39 5.41 -13.09
C PRO A 43 13.88 6.44 -14.12
N THR A 44 12.78 6.11 -14.77
CA THR A 44 12.10 6.94 -15.77
C THR A 44 10.61 7.07 -15.42
N TRP A 45 9.91 7.98 -16.10
CA TRP A 45 8.45 8.05 -15.97
C TRP A 45 7.75 6.77 -16.38
N GLU A 46 8.29 6.08 -17.39
CA GLU A 46 7.75 4.82 -17.87
C GLU A 46 7.96 3.71 -16.83
N SER A 47 9.17 3.56 -16.29
CA SER A 47 9.42 2.56 -15.25
C SER A 47 8.65 2.84 -13.96
N GLY A 48 8.44 4.13 -13.61
CA GLY A 48 7.57 4.53 -12.52
C GLY A 48 6.10 4.15 -12.75
N LEU A 49 5.61 4.25 -14.00
CA LEU A 49 4.25 3.81 -14.36
C LEU A 49 4.12 2.29 -14.32
N VAL A 50 5.10 1.55 -14.85
CA VAL A 50 5.13 0.08 -14.78
C VAL A 50 5.13 -0.40 -13.32
N LEU A 51 5.98 0.22 -12.49
CA LEU A 51 6.02 -0.01 -11.04
C LEU A 51 4.65 0.25 -10.39
N ALA A 52 4.05 1.41 -10.66
CA ALA A 52 2.77 1.79 -10.08
C ALA A 52 1.65 0.80 -10.46
N LEU A 53 1.64 0.32 -11.71
CA LEU A 53 0.69 -0.67 -12.18
C LEU A 53 0.89 -2.03 -11.49
N LYS A 54 2.12 -2.57 -11.46
CA LYS A 54 2.45 -3.82 -10.74
C LYS A 54 2.06 -3.72 -9.26
N LEU A 55 2.44 -2.61 -8.61
CA LEU A 55 2.13 -2.38 -7.20
C LEU A 55 0.62 -2.24 -6.95
N MET A 56 -0.13 -1.58 -7.84
CA MET A 56 -1.57 -1.48 -7.72
C MET A 56 -2.25 -2.86 -7.74
N LEU A 57 -1.76 -3.80 -8.56
CA LEU A 57 -2.25 -5.18 -8.53
C LEU A 57 -1.92 -5.91 -7.22
N ILE A 58 -0.71 -5.72 -6.69
CA ILE A 58 -0.28 -6.34 -5.43
C ILE A 58 -1.06 -5.78 -4.23
N VAL A 59 -1.13 -4.46 -4.10
CA VAL A 59 -1.91 -3.78 -3.04
C VAL A 59 -3.39 -4.14 -3.17
N TRP A 60 -3.92 -4.29 -4.39
CA TRP A 60 -5.27 -4.78 -4.60
C TRP A 60 -5.46 -6.20 -4.06
N SER A 61 -4.52 -7.10 -4.34
CA SER A 61 -4.60 -8.49 -3.86
C SER A 61 -4.56 -8.56 -2.33
N TRP A 62 -3.71 -7.74 -1.70
CA TRP A 62 -3.64 -7.58 -0.25
C TRP A 62 -4.96 -7.07 0.32
N GLU A 63 -5.52 -6.02 -0.28
CA GLU A 63 -6.80 -5.47 0.16
C GLU A 63 -7.92 -6.50 0.05
N GLN A 64 -7.96 -7.28 -1.03
CA GLN A 64 -8.96 -8.33 -1.19
C GLN A 64 -8.82 -9.42 -0.12
N ALA A 65 -7.60 -9.80 0.25
CA ALA A 65 -7.34 -10.69 1.37
C ALA A 65 -7.80 -10.06 2.69
N ALA A 66 -7.45 -8.80 2.95
CA ALA A 66 -7.86 -8.09 4.16
C ALA A 66 -9.38 -7.98 4.29
N LEU A 67 -10.07 -7.66 3.19
CA LEU A 67 -11.53 -7.65 3.11
C LEU A 67 -12.16 -9.05 3.25
N PHE A 68 -11.47 -10.09 2.78
CA PHE A 68 -11.87 -11.48 2.97
C PHE A 68 -11.84 -11.82 4.47
N PHE A 69 -10.70 -11.65 5.14
CA PHE A 69 -10.57 -11.88 6.57
C PHE A 69 -11.57 -11.06 7.39
N ASN A 70 -11.79 -9.80 7.00
CA ASN A 70 -12.74 -8.92 7.68
C ASN A 70 -14.19 -9.43 7.66
N ARG A 71 -14.63 -10.04 6.55
CA ARG A 71 -16.03 -10.51 6.39
C ARG A 71 -16.20 -12.00 6.66
N PHE A 72 -15.27 -12.82 6.17
CA PHE A 72 -15.30 -14.27 6.30
C PHE A 72 -14.64 -14.74 7.60
N GLY A 73 -13.87 -13.92 8.29
CA GLY A 73 -13.11 -14.30 9.49
C GLY A 73 -11.85 -15.10 9.14
N ASP A 74 -11.07 -15.44 10.16
CA ASP A 74 -9.82 -16.19 10.03
C ASP A 74 -10.08 -17.71 9.84
N PRO A 75 -9.85 -18.29 8.64
CA PRO A 75 -10.03 -19.72 8.40
C PRO A 75 -8.94 -20.59 9.06
N PHE A 76 -7.84 -20.00 9.53
CA PHE A 76 -6.72 -20.68 10.15
C PHE A 76 -6.97 -20.98 11.64
N ASN A 77 -7.72 -20.13 12.34
CA ASN A 77 -7.88 -20.16 13.80
C ASN A 77 -9.23 -20.69 14.33
N GLN A 78 -10.22 -21.01 13.48
CA GLN A 78 -11.53 -21.49 13.94
C GLN A 78 -11.60 -23.00 14.29
N GLN A 79 -12.52 -23.37 15.18
CA GLN A 79 -12.78 -24.74 15.68
C GLN A 79 -13.12 -25.74 14.54
N ARG A 80 -12.95 -27.05 14.78
CA ARG A 80 -12.90 -28.21 13.83
C ARG A 80 -14.05 -28.41 12.80
N ARG A 81 -14.98 -27.47 12.61
CA ARG A 81 -16.02 -27.61 11.58
C ARG A 81 -15.43 -27.25 10.20
N HIS A 82 -15.67 -28.10 9.20
CA HIS A 82 -15.22 -27.94 7.80
C HIS A 82 -13.69 -28.03 7.56
N GLU A 83 -13.05 -29.12 7.97
CA GLU A 83 -11.60 -29.31 7.77
C GLU A 83 -11.16 -29.24 6.29
N ASN A 84 -11.86 -29.93 5.38
CA ASN A 84 -11.48 -29.97 3.96
C ASN A 84 -11.46 -28.58 3.30
N ILE A 85 -12.47 -27.75 3.56
CA ILE A 85 -12.55 -26.41 2.96
C ILE A 85 -11.50 -25.46 3.54
N ARG A 86 -11.16 -25.64 4.82
CA ARG A 86 -10.09 -24.88 5.45
C ARG A 86 -8.76 -25.22 4.81
N THR A 87 -8.42 -26.50 4.67
CA THR A 87 -7.19 -26.92 4.00
C THR A 87 -7.12 -26.36 2.58
N ALA A 88 -8.23 -26.38 1.83
CA ALA A 88 -8.31 -25.76 0.52
C ALA A 88 -8.08 -24.24 0.56
N LEU A 89 -8.65 -23.52 1.55
CA LEU A 89 -8.40 -22.09 1.74
C LEU A 89 -6.93 -21.80 2.08
N ARG A 90 -6.31 -22.59 2.97
CA ARG A 90 -4.88 -22.43 3.30
C ARG A 90 -4.01 -22.56 2.06
N PHE A 91 -4.27 -23.59 1.25
CA PHE A 91 -3.58 -23.80 0.00
C PHE A 91 -3.84 -22.66 -0.99
N ALA A 92 -5.08 -22.19 -1.12
CA ALA A 92 -5.40 -21.07 -2.00
C ALA A 92 -4.69 -19.76 -1.58
N PHE A 93 -4.58 -19.47 -0.28
CA PHE A 93 -3.78 -18.35 0.23
C PHE A 93 -2.28 -18.53 -0.02
N LEU A 94 -1.75 -19.74 0.09
CA LEU A 94 -0.36 -20.02 -0.26
C LEU A 94 -0.10 -19.77 -1.76
N VAL A 95 -0.99 -20.27 -2.63
CA VAL A 95 -0.93 -20.01 -4.08
C VAL A 95 -1.00 -18.50 -4.36
N GLN A 96 -1.85 -17.76 -3.63
CA GLN A 96 -1.93 -16.30 -3.75
C GLN A 96 -0.60 -15.62 -3.40
N LEU A 97 0.06 -16.02 -2.31
CA LEU A 97 1.36 -15.46 -1.90
C LEU A 97 2.42 -15.71 -2.98
N VAL A 98 2.50 -16.94 -3.48
CA VAL A 98 3.43 -17.30 -4.57
C VAL A 98 3.13 -16.48 -5.82
N ALA A 99 1.86 -16.34 -6.21
CA ALA A 99 1.47 -15.55 -7.38
C ALA A 99 1.88 -14.08 -7.25
N VAL A 100 1.73 -13.48 -6.07
CA VAL A 100 2.19 -12.11 -5.81
C VAL A 100 3.70 -11.99 -5.93
N ILE A 101 4.45 -12.94 -5.37
CA ILE A 101 5.91 -12.99 -5.50
C ILE A 101 6.33 -13.13 -6.97
N CYS A 102 5.62 -13.93 -7.77
CA CYS A 102 5.89 -14.01 -9.21
C CYS A 102 5.72 -12.66 -9.91
N VAL A 103 4.66 -11.88 -9.59
CA VAL A 103 4.51 -10.53 -10.17
C VAL A 103 5.69 -9.62 -9.80
N SER A 104 6.26 -9.76 -8.60
CA SER A 104 7.44 -9.00 -8.22
C SER A 104 8.72 -9.45 -8.91
N LEU A 105 8.95 -10.75 -8.99
CA LEU A 105 10.22 -11.34 -9.46
C LEU A 105 10.33 -11.49 -10.98
N VAL A 106 9.21 -11.48 -11.71
CA VAL A 106 9.25 -11.53 -13.18
C VAL A 106 9.96 -10.28 -13.67
N GLU A 107 11.22 -10.49 -14.06
CA GLU A 107 12.11 -9.47 -14.56
C GLU A 107 11.59 -9.00 -15.93
N SER A 108 11.14 -7.75 -15.96
CA SER A 108 10.99 -7.02 -17.20
C SER A 108 12.37 -6.46 -17.52
N SER A 109 13.11 -7.10 -18.42
CA SER A 109 14.48 -6.73 -18.84
C SER A 109 14.67 -5.25 -19.19
N LYS A 110 13.56 -4.54 -19.43
CA LYS A 110 13.40 -3.10 -19.25
C LYS A 110 12.05 -2.90 -18.55
N MET A 111 11.96 -2.03 -17.54
CA MET A 111 10.67 -1.61 -16.96
C MET A 111 9.93 -0.70 -17.95
N ALA A 112 9.54 -1.29 -19.07
CA ALA A 112 8.83 -0.67 -20.17
C ALA A 112 7.41 -1.20 -20.25
N LEU A 113 6.51 -0.42 -20.85
CA LEU A 113 5.10 -0.79 -20.98
C LEU A 113 4.89 -2.06 -21.81
N ASP A 114 5.81 -2.36 -22.73
CA ASP A 114 5.78 -3.57 -23.54
C ASP A 114 6.05 -4.84 -22.73
N ALA A 115 6.50 -4.72 -21.48
CA ALA A 115 6.75 -5.85 -20.58
C ALA A 115 5.48 -6.52 -20.06
N PHE A 116 4.29 -5.93 -20.25
CA PHE A 116 3.00 -6.50 -19.84
C PHE A 116 2.52 -7.61 -20.79
N THR A 117 3.38 -8.60 -21.04
CA THR A 117 3.15 -9.79 -21.87
C THR A 117 3.80 -11.03 -21.22
N GLY A 118 3.69 -12.20 -21.85
CA GLY A 118 4.31 -13.45 -21.40
C GLY A 118 4.07 -13.76 -19.92
N ASP A 119 5.16 -14.01 -19.21
CA ASP A 119 5.17 -14.39 -17.80
C ASP A 119 4.51 -13.35 -16.89
N LEU A 120 4.62 -12.05 -17.19
CA LEU A 120 3.98 -11.02 -16.37
C LEU A 120 2.46 -11.02 -16.53
N GLY A 121 1.96 -11.33 -17.74
CA GLY A 121 0.54 -11.57 -17.98
C GLY A 121 0.03 -12.78 -17.21
N PHE A 122 0.76 -13.91 -17.26
CA PHE A 122 0.40 -15.12 -16.52
C PHE A 122 0.50 -14.95 -14.99
N ALA A 123 1.50 -14.22 -14.49
CA ALA A 123 1.63 -13.90 -13.07
C ALA A 123 0.45 -13.03 -12.60
N GLY A 124 0.06 -12.02 -13.39
CA GLY A 124 -1.13 -11.22 -13.12
C GLY A 124 -2.42 -12.05 -13.08
N ALA A 125 -2.55 -13.01 -14.01
CA ALA A 125 -3.67 -13.94 -14.02
C ALA A 125 -3.68 -14.84 -12.77
N ALA A 126 -2.52 -15.37 -12.38
CA ALA A 126 -2.39 -16.18 -11.18
C ALA A 126 -2.86 -15.42 -9.93
N VAL A 127 -2.53 -14.13 -9.80
CA VAL A 127 -2.96 -13.27 -8.67
C VAL A 127 -4.49 -13.14 -8.61
N VAL A 128 -5.17 -12.85 -9.72
CA VAL A 128 -6.63 -12.64 -9.70
C VAL A 128 -7.44 -13.94 -9.67
N ILE A 129 -6.92 -15.01 -10.28
CA ILE A 129 -7.57 -16.34 -10.29
C ILE A 129 -7.46 -17.00 -8.91
N SER A 130 -6.29 -16.92 -8.26
CA SER A 130 -6.16 -17.42 -6.89
C SER A 130 -7.09 -16.67 -5.92
N MET A 131 -7.25 -15.36 -6.10
CA MET A 131 -8.23 -14.59 -5.34
C MET A 131 -9.68 -15.02 -5.65
N ALA A 132 -10.00 -15.31 -6.91
CA ALA A 132 -11.30 -15.84 -7.29
C ALA A 132 -11.59 -17.20 -6.62
N LEU A 133 -10.58 -18.07 -6.52
CA LEU A 133 -10.66 -19.34 -5.81
C LEU A 133 -10.88 -19.12 -4.31
N ILE A 134 -10.15 -18.19 -3.67
CA ILE A 134 -10.33 -17.83 -2.26
C ILE A 134 -11.78 -17.42 -1.99
N TYR A 135 -12.36 -16.55 -2.83
CA TYR A 135 -13.75 -16.13 -2.68
C TYR A 135 -14.75 -17.25 -2.96
N GLU A 136 -14.52 -18.11 -3.96
CA GLU A 136 -15.37 -19.29 -4.20
C GLU A 136 -15.41 -20.22 -2.98
N LEU A 137 -14.24 -20.55 -2.43
CA LEU A 137 -14.12 -21.36 -1.23
C LEU A 137 -14.73 -20.66 -0.02
N GLY A 138 -14.53 -19.35 0.13
CA GLY A 138 -15.17 -18.55 1.17
C GLY A 138 -16.70 -18.60 1.11
N GLY A 139 -17.28 -18.48 -0.09
CA GLY A 139 -18.73 -18.56 -0.30
C GLY A 139 -19.32 -19.93 0.04
N ARG A 140 -18.56 -21.00 -0.15
CA ARG A 140 -18.91 -22.36 0.31
C ARG A 140 -18.75 -22.52 1.82
N TRP A 141 -17.76 -21.85 2.42
CA TRP A 141 -17.50 -21.88 3.86
C TRP A 141 -18.55 -21.09 4.65
N LYS A 142 -18.95 -19.93 4.14
CA LYS A 142 -20.00 -19.06 4.70
C LYS A 142 -21.08 -18.77 3.66
N PRO A 143 -22.10 -19.66 3.53
CA PRO A 143 -23.16 -19.53 2.55
C PRO A 143 -23.90 -18.19 2.57
N GLN A 144 -24.00 -17.53 3.73
CA GLN A 144 -24.60 -16.21 3.88
C GLN A 144 -23.85 -15.09 3.13
N LEU A 145 -22.58 -15.31 2.77
CA LEU A 145 -21.75 -14.39 1.99
C LEU A 145 -21.58 -14.85 0.53
N ARG A 146 -22.30 -15.91 0.10
CA ARG A 146 -22.13 -16.53 -1.23
C ARG A 146 -22.33 -15.56 -2.38
N GLU A 147 -23.23 -14.59 -2.26
CA GLU A 147 -23.45 -13.58 -3.30
C GLU A 147 -22.27 -12.62 -3.44
N LEU A 148 -21.68 -12.16 -2.33
CA LEU A 148 -20.46 -11.37 -2.39
C LEU A 148 -19.32 -12.19 -2.98
N ALA A 149 -19.18 -13.43 -2.54
CA ALA A 149 -18.19 -14.37 -3.05
C ALA A 149 -18.32 -14.60 -4.56
N SER A 150 -19.53 -14.83 -5.07
CA SER A 150 -19.74 -15.06 -6.50
C SER A 150 -19.44 -13.81 -7.33
N LEU A 151 -19.79 -12.62 -6.84
CA LEU A 151 -19.44 -11.36 -7.49
C LEU A 151 -17.92 -11.20 -7.60
N ARG A 152 -17.19 -11.41 -6.50
CA ARG A 152 -15.73 -11.27 -6.44
C ARG A 152 -15.03 -12.33 -7.29
N ARG A 153 -15.49 -13.58 -7.21
CA ARG A 153 -15.02 -14.68 -8.06
C ARG A 153 -15.21 -14.37 -9.54
N ASN A 154 -16.40 -13.95 -9.96
CA ASN A 154 -16.69 -13.67 -11.37
C ASN A 154 -15.83 -12.51 -11.89
N ALA A 155 -15.64 -11.46 -11.09
CA ALA A 155 -14.74 -10.36 -11.44
C ALA A 155 -13.28 -10.83 -11.56
N GLY A 156 -12.79 -11.66 -10.62
CA GLY A 156 -11.44 -12.22 -10.68
C GLY A 156 -11.22 -13.14 -11.87
N LEU A 157 -12.22 -13.95 -12.26
CA LEU A 157 -12.16 -14.77 -13.47
C LEU A 157 -12.17 -13.93 -14.75
N ALA A 158 -12.98 -12.86 -14.80
CA ALA A 158 -13.00 -11.94 -15.94
C ALA A 158 -11.66 -11.19 -16.08
N ALA A 159 -11.11 -10.68 -14.98
CA ALA A 159 -9.77 -10.10 -14.97
C ALA A 159 -8.70 -11.13 -15.36
N GLY A 160 -8.83 -12.37 -14.88
CA GLY A 160 -7.91 -13.47 -15.19
C GLY A 160 -7.84 -13.78 -16.68
N ALA A 161 -9.00 -13.80 -17.36
CA ALA A 161 -9.05 -13.97 -18.81
C ALA A 161 -8.32 -12.84 -19.56
N LEU A 162 -8.43 -11.59 -19.08
CA LEU A 162 -7.72 -10.44 -19.65
C LEU A 162 -6.21 -10.52 -19.42
N PHE A 163 -5.76 -10.92 -18.23
CA PHE A 163 -4.34 -11.13 -17.93
C PHE A 163 -3.73 -12.29 -18.72
N ILE A 164 -4.46 -13.40 -18.89
CA ILE A 164 -4.05 -14.51 -19.78
C ILE A 164 -3.94 -14.00 -21.22
N GLY A 165 -4.93 -13.23 -21.68
CA GLY A 165 -4.90 -12.57 -22.98
C GLY A 165 -3.68 -11.68 -23.16
N SER A 166 -3.32 -10.90 -22.12
CA SER A 166 -2.09 -10.11 -22.07
C SER A 166 -0.84 -10.97 -22.21
N GLY A 167 -0.78 -12.11 -21.52
CA GLY A 167 0.34 -13.05 -21.57
C GLY A 167 0.60 -13.66 -22.96
N VAL A 168 -0.44 -13.83 -23.78
CA VAL A 168 -0.33 -14.43 -25.12
C VAL A 168 -0.27 -13.39 -26.26
N ALA A 169 -0.71 -12.16 -26.02
CA ALA A 169 -0.72 -11.11 -27.02
C ALA A 169 0.65 -10.43 -27.17
N ALA A 170 0.92 -9.88 -28.34
CA ALA A 170 2.05 -8.97 -28.55
C ALA A 170 1.70 -7.54 -28.12
N PRO A 171 2.69 -6.71 -27.74
CA PRO A 171 2.49 -5.27 -27.57
C PRO A 171 1.98 -4.60 -28.87
N PRO A 172 1.13 -3.56 -28.79
CA PRO A 172 0.63 -2.90 -27.59
C PRO A 172 -0.65 -3.53 -27.00
N LEU A 173 -1.21 -4.55 -27.66
CA LEU A 173 -2.45 -5.19 -27.23
C LEU A 173 -2.29 -5.88 -25.86
N SER A 174 -1.13 -6.47 -25.60
CA SER A 174 -0.80 -7.09 -24.31
C SER A 174 -0.94 -6.11 -23.14
N THR A 175 -0.37 -4.92 -23.27
CA THR A 175 -0.45 -3.82 -22.31
C THR A 175 -1.89 -3.35 -22.10
N ALA A 176 -2.65 -3.18 -23.19
CA ALA A 176 -4.05 -2.78 -23.11
C ALA A 176 -4.91 -3.82 -22.35
N LEU A 177 -4.70 -5.11 -22.62
CA LEU A 177 -5.38 -6.21 -21.93
C LEU A 177 -5.00 -6.28 -20.45
N TRP A 178 -3.73 -6.04 -20.12
CA TRP A 178 -3.24 -6.01 -18.74
C TRP A 178 -3.91 -4.89 -17.94
N ILE A 179 -3.92 -3.67 -18.49
CA ILE A 179 -4.58 -2.50 -17.88
C ILE A 179 -6.09 -2.74 -17.75
N ALA A 180 -6.72 -3.35 -18.76
CA ALA A 180 -8.14 -3.71 -18.69
C ALA A 180 -8.42 -4.73 -17.58
N GLY A 181 -7.56 -5.74 -17.40
CA GLY A 181 -7.66 -6.73 -16.32
C GLY A 181 -7.60 -6.08 -14.95
N LEU A 182 -6.64 -5.17 -14.74
CA LEU A 182 -6.54 -4.40 -13.50
C LEU A 182 -7.73 -3.48 -13.29
N ALA A 183 -8.23 -2.82 -14.34
CA ALA A 183 -9.42 -1.98 -14.28
C ALA A 183 -10.66 -2.77 -13.86
N VAL A 184 -10.87 -3.98 -14.39
CA VAL A 184 -11.96 -4.88 -13.98
C VAL A 184 -11.87 -5.20 -12.48
N ALA A 185 -10.68 -5.54 -11.99
CA ALA A 185 -10.43 -5.83 -10.58
C ALA A 185 -10.71 -4.62 -9.65
N MET A 186 -10.26 -3.43 -10.06
CA MET A 186 -10.50 -2.17 -9.34
C MET A 186 -11.98 -1.78 -9.36
N VAL A 187 -12.66 -1.87 -10.50
CA VAL A 187 -14.09 -1.54 -10.64
C VAL A 187 -14.96 -2.49 -9.82
N ALA A 188 -14.63 -3.78 -9.75
CA ALA A 188 -15.34 -4.72 -8.88
C ALA A 188 -15.26 -4.33 -7.40
N THR A 189 -14.24 -3.56 -7.01
CA THR A 189 -13.98 -3.14 -5.64
C THR A 189 -14.55 -1.76 -5.33
N PHE A 190 -14.23 -0.79 -6.18
CA PHE A 190 -14.50 0.63 -5.98
C PHE A 190 -15.60 1.18 -6.89
N GLY A 191 -16.18 0.36 -7.77
CA GLY A 191 -17.18 0.78 -8.74
C GLY A 191 -18.51 1.21 -8.10
N PRO A 192 -19.50 1.54 -8.95
CA PRO A 192 -20.82 2.04 -8.51
C PRO A 192 -21.52 1.12 -7.50
N GLY A 193 -21.31 -0.19 -7.59
CA GLY A 193 -21.90 -1.19 -6.70
C GLY A 193 -21.36 -1.19 -5.26
N MET A 194 -20.21 -0.54 -4.98
CA MET A 194 -19.55 -0.57 -3.67
C MET A 194 -20.50 -0.18 -2.52
N GLY A 195 -21.35 0.83 -2.72
CA GLY A 195 -22.25 1.29 -1.66
C GLY A 195 -23.33 0.27 -1.29
N SER A 196 -23.87 -0.43 -2.29
CA SER A 196 -24.82 -1.53 -2.06
C SER A 196 -24.13 -2.70 -1.34
N ILE A 197 -22.92 -3.05 -1.78
CA ILE A 197 -22.12 -4.12 -1.17
C ILE A 197 -21.79 -3.82 0.29
N VAL A 198 -21.30 -2.63 0.61
CA VAL A 198 -20.92 -2.25 1.98
C VAL A 198 -22.16 -2.17 2.89
N LYS A 199 -23.31 -1.72 2.38
CA LYS A 199 -24.57 -1.72 3.14
C LYS A 199 -25.06 -3.14 3.45
N ARG A 200 -24.95 -4.05 2.48
CA ARG A 200 -25.45 -5.43 2.62
C ARG A 200 -24.48 -6.37 3.35
N PHE A 201 -23.18 -6.16 3.14
CA PHE A 201 -22.08 -6.94 3.70
C PHE A 201 -21.11 -5.98 4.41
N PRO A 202 -21.51 -5.47 5.59
CA PRO A 202 -20.75 -4.46 6.32
C PRO A 202 -19.35 -4.98 6.66
N ILE A 203 -18.41 -4.04 6.73
CA ILE A 203 -17.05 -4.30 7.17
C ILE A 203 -16.89 -3.89 8.63
N ASN A 204 -16.11 -4.64 9.40
CA ASN A 204 -15.58 -4.15 10.66
C ASN A 204 -14.51 -3.10 10.34
N ARG A 205 -14.89 -1.81 10.40
CA ARG A 205 -14.02 -0.69 10.05
C ARG A 205 -12.80 -0.58 10.96
N SER A 206 -12.95 -0.85 12.26
CA SER A 206 -11.84 -0.79 13.21
C SER A 206 -10.79 -1.85 12.88
N HIS A 207 -11.22 -3.10 12.66
CA HIS A 207 -10.32 -4.17 12.26
C HIS A 207 -9.63 -3.91 10.91
N PHE A 208 -10.36 -3.40 9.92
CA PHE A 208 -9.77 -3.08 8.61
C PHE A 208 -8.79 -1.91 8.67
N SER A 209 -9.10 -0.88 9.46
CA SER A 209 -8.22 0.27 9.69
C SER A 209 -6.92 -0.13 10.39
N GLU A 210 -7.01 -1.01 11.39
CA GLU A 210 -5.83 -1.56 12.09
C GLU A 210 -4.91 -2.31 11.12
N ARG A 211 -5.48 -3.13 10.23
CA ARG A 211 -4.70 -3.85 9.21
C ARG A 211 -4.03 -2.91 8.20
N LEU A 212 -4.72 -1.86 7.78
CA LEU A 212 -4.10 -0.82 6.94
C LEU A 212 -2.96 -0.11 7.66
N ALA A 213 -3.12 0.18 8.94
CA ALA A 213 -2.08 0.80 9.76
C ALA A 213 -0.81 -0.06 9.82
N LEU A 214 -0.99 -1.36 10.07
CA LEU A 214 0.11 -2.33 10.12
C LEU A 214 0.76 -2.54 8.75
N PHE A 215 -0.03 -2.57 7.68
CA PHE A 215 0.49 -2.64 6.33
C PHE A 215 1.35 -1.41 5.98
N VAL A 216 0.91 -0.20 6.34
CA VAL A 216 1.69 1.02 6.18
C VAL A 216 2.96 1.02 7.05
N LEU A 217 2.87 0.53 8.30
CA LEU A 217 4.04 0.38 9.17
C LEU A 217 5.08 -0.56 8.54
N ILE A 218 4.65 -1.67 7.97
CA ILE A 218 5.50 -2.61 7.22
C ILE A 218 6.14 -1.91 6.01
N LEU A 219 5.36 -1.16 5.23
CA LEU A 219 5.88 -0.37 4.09
C LEU A 219 6.92 0.68 4.50
N ILE A 220 6.76 1.33 5.65
CA ILE A 220 7.79 2.25 6.17
C ILE A 220 9.02 1.46 6.64
N GLY A 221 8.81 0.28 7.22
CA GLY A 221 9.85 -0.68 7.61
C GLY A 221 10.77 -1.11 6.46
N ASP A 222 10.24 -1.21 5.23
CA ASP A 222 11.00 -1.53 4.00
C ASP A 222 12.23 -0.64 3.82
N VAL A 223 12.12 0.66 4.12
CA VAL A 223 13.22 1.63 4.01
C VAL A 223 14.39 1.21 4.91
N PHE A 224 14.10 0.79 6.14
CA PHE A 224 15.13 0.37 7.10
C PHE A 224 15.80 -0.93 6.66
N VAL A 225 15.03 -1.90 6.15
CA VAL A 225 15.58 -3.17 5.64
C VAL A 225 16.52 -2.90 4.46
N LYS A 226 16.07 -2.11 3.47
CA LYS A 226 16.90 -1.73 2.32
C LYS A 226 18.16 -0.98 2.74
N THR A 227 18.04 -0.07 3.72
CA THR A 227 19.19 0.66 4.27
C THR A 227 20.25 -0.28 4.85
N VAL A 228 19.83 -1.30 5.62
CA VAL A 228 20.75 -2.30 6.18
C VAL A 228 21.44 -3.10 5.08
N ILE A 229 20.68 -3.54 4.07
CA ILE A 229 21.22 -4.28 2.92
C ILE A 229 22.27 -3.44 2.18
N THR A 230 21.94 -2.19 1.82
CA THR A 230 22.85 -1.28 1.10
C THR A 230 24.14 -1.02 1.87
N VAL A 231 24.05 -0.81 3.19
CA VAL A 231 25.25 -0.61 4.04
C VAL A 231 26.12 -1.88 4.09
N HIS A 232 25.51 -3.07 4.05
CA HIS A 232 26.24 -4.33 4.15
C HIS A 232 26.87 -4.77 2.82
N GLU A 233 26.16 -4.63 1.70
CA GLU A 233 26.59 -5.12 0.38
C GLU A 233 27.68 -4.25 -0.27
N GLU A 234 27.69 -2.93 -0.04
CA GLU A 234 28.58 -2.02 -0.77
C GLU A 234 30.02 -1.92 -0.21
N THR A 235 30.45 -2.80 0.71
CA THR A 235 31.78 -2.72 1.38
C THR A 235 32.11 -1.29 1.79
N VAL A 236 31.12 -0.61 2.39
CA VAL A 236 31.18 0.83 2.61
C VAL A 236 32.32 1.14 3.59
N ASP A 237 33.45 1.66 3.09
CA ASP A 237 34.60 2.05 3.91
C ASP A 237 34.24 3.14 4.95
N SER A 238 33.17 3.91 4.70
CA SER A 238 32.57 4.82 5.68
C SER A 238 31.10 5.14 5.36
N VAL A 239 30.19 4.75 6.25
CA VAL A 239 28.77 5.18 6.20
C VAL A 239 28.66 6.56 6.80
N ASP A 240 27.99 7.50 6.13
CA ASP A 240 27.68 8.79 6.73
C ASP A 240 26.53 8.61 7.74
N VAL A 241 26.91 8.52 9.02
CA VAL A 241 25.97 8.37 10.15
C VAL A 241 24.93 9.49 10.19
N MET A 242 25.27 10.69 9.71
CA MET A 242 24.33 11.81 9.66
C MET A 242 23.22 11.57 8.62
N GLN A 243 23.56 11.02 7.46
CA GLN A 243 22.58 10.67 6.43
C GLN A 243 21.62 9.59 6.91
N LEU A 244 22.18 8.55 7.55
CA LEU A 244 21.38 7.50 8.17
C LEU A 244 20.41 8.06 9.22
N ALA A 245 20.90 8.98 10.07
CA ALA A 245 20.07 9.64 11.07
C ALA A 245 18.94 10.45 10.43
N PHE A 246 19.19 11.18 9.34
CA PHE A 246 18.15 11.95 8.65
C PHE A 246 17.08 11.07 8.00
N VAL A 247 17.45 9.94 7.38
CA VAL A 247 16.47 8.99 6.85
C VAL A 247 15.64 8.38 7.98
N ALA A 248 16.27 7.96 9.06
CA ALA A 248 15.58 7.41 10.22
C ALA A 248 14.58 8.42 10.82
N VAL A 249 14.99 9.68 11.00
CA VAL A 249 14.12 10.75 11.50
C VAL A 249 12.98 11.02 10.52
N ALA A 250 13.25 11.14 9.21
CA ALA A 250 12.20 11.39 8.22
C ALA A 250 11.14 10.28 8.20
N MET A 251 11.55 9.01 8.24
CA MET A 251 10.63 7.86 8.26
C MET A 251 9.89 7.74 9.58
N TRP A 252 10.56 7.97 10.71
CA TRP A 252 9.91 8.02 12.02
C TRP A 252 8.83 9.11 12.07
N MET A 253 9.16 10.31 11.59
CA MET A 253 8.22 11.42 11.55
C MET A 253 7.05 11.15 10.62
N LEU A 254 7.29 10.55 9.45
CA LEU A 254 6.23 10.18 8.52
C LEU A 254 5.28 9.14 9.13
N TRP A 255 5.83 8.12 9.80
CA TRP A 255 5.04 7.14 10.54
C TRP A 255 4.22 7.80 11.66
N ALA A 256 4.85 8.62 12.51
CA ALA A 256 4.17 9.30 13.62
C ALA A 256 3.05 10.24 13.15
N ILE A 257 3.24 10.92 12.01
CA ILE A 257 2.20 11.72 11.36
C ILE A 257 1.08 10.81 10.86
N TYR A 258 1.39 9.71 10.18
CA TYR A 258 0.37 8.78 9.68
C TYR A 258 -0.45 8.15 10.83
N GLU A 259 0.21 7.68 11.89
CA GLU A 259 -0.44 7.12 13.08
C GLU A 259 -1.46 8.10 13.65
N ARG A 260 -1.01 9.29 14.03
CA ARG A 260 -1.86 10.30 14.68
C ARG A 260 -3.00 10.80 13.79
N GLU A 261 -2.73 10.99 12.50
CA GLU A 261 -3.66 11.67 11.61
C GLU A 261 -4.63 10.70 10.91
N ILE A 262 -4.29 9.43 10.79
CA ILE A 262 -5.05 8.41 10.04
C ILE A 262 -5.27 7.16 10.86
N ALA A 263 -4.21 6.50 11.32
CA ALA A 263 -4.31 5.14 11.86
C ALA A 263 -5.05 5.07 13.20
N SER A 264 -4.84 6.06 14.09
CA SER A 264 -5.57 6.19 15.35
C SER A 264 -6.96 6.83 15.21
N ARG A 265 -7.42 7.09 13.97
CA ARG A 265 -8.71 7.73 13.70
C ARG A 265 -9.71 6.75 13.11
N PRO A 266 -11.02 6.96 13.34
CA PRO A 266 -12.04 6.13 12.72
C PRO A 266 -12.03 6.30 11.20
N MET A 267 -12.16 5.18 10.51
CA MET A 267 -12.34 5.15 9.07
C MET A 267 -13.62 5.91 8.65
N PRO A 268 -13.60 6.69 7.55
CA PRO A 268 -14.73 7.52 7.14
C PRO A 268 -16.08 6.81 7.09
N GLU A 269 -17.11 7.55 7.48
CA GLU A 269 -18.49 7.10 7.31
C GLU A 269 -18.97 7.32 5.87
N GLY A 270 -19.78 6.39 5.38
CA GLY A 270 -20.36 6.47 4.04
C GLY A 270 -19.43 6.03 2.91
N THR A 271 -20.05 5.60 1.80
CA THR A 271 -19.34 4.94 0.70
C THR A 271 -18.35 5.85 -0.01
N ARG A 272 -18.67 7.14 -0.19
CA ARG A 272 -17.80 8.07 -0.93
C ARG A 272 -16.51 8.35 -0.18
N GLY A 273 -16.60 8.67 1.12
CA GLY A 273 -15.44 8.91 1.98
C GLY A 273 -14.57 7.66 2.08
N MET A 274 -15.18 6.51 2.36
CA MET A 274 -14.49 5.20 2.39
C MET A 274 -13.79 4.88 1.07
N ARG A 275 -14.45 5.06 -0.09
CA ARG A 275 -13.83 4.79 -1.40
C ARG A 275 -12.61 5.66 -1.64
N PHE A 276 -12.73 6.97 -1.39
CA PHE A 276 -11.61 7.88 -1.55
C PHE A 276 -10.47 7.52 -0.62
N TRP A 277 -10.79 7.28 0.66
CA TRP A 277 -9.81 6.93 1.69
C TRP A 277 -9.05 5.66 1.34
N MET A 278 -9.72 4.61 0.83
CA MET A 278 -9.07 3.39 0.36
C MET A 278 -8.20 3.64 -0.87
N LEU A 279 -8.70 4.32 -1.90
CA LEU A 279 -7.92 4.62 -3.11
C LEU A 279 -6.69 5.51 -2.81
N ALA A 280 -6.81 6.44 -1.88
CA ALA A 280 -5.70 7.27 -1.43
C ALA A 280 -4.58 6.45 -0.78
N HIS A 281 -4.90 5.33 -0.13
CA HIS A 281 -3.88 4.42 0.41
C HIS A 281 -3.07 3.72 -0.69
N TYR A 282 -3.62 3.47 -1.89
CA TYR A 282 -2.85 2.93 -3.01
C TYR A 282 -1.81 3.93 -3.47
N LEU A 283 -2.24 5.18 -3.69
CA LEU A 283 -1.35 6.24 -4.10
C LEU A 283 -0.29 6.53 -3.03
N PHE A 284 -0.68 6.44 -1.76
CA PHE A 284 0.23 6.57 -0.63
C PHE A 284 1.27 5.44 -0.59
N ALA A 285 0.86 4.18 -0.78
CA ALA A 285 1.78 3.05 -0.85
C ALA A 285 2.77 3.15 -2.02
N ILE A 286 2.29 3.56 -3.20
CA ILE A 286 3.15 3.83 -4.37
C ILE A 286 4.15 4.95 -4.05
N THR A 287 3.67 6.03 -3.44
CA THR A 287 4.53 7.16 -3.05
C THR A 287 5.60 6.71 -2.06
N LEU A 288 5.23 5.97 -1.01
CA LEU A 288 6.17 5.45 -0.01
C LEU A 288 7.26 4.58 -0.64
N LEU A 289 6.90 3.70 -1.58
CA LEU A 289 7.87 2.82 -2.23
C LEU A 289 8.85 3.61 -3.12
N VAL A 290 8.33 4.57 -3.90
CA VAL A 290 9.19 5.44 -4.72
C VAL A 290 10.10 6.29 -3.83
N CYS A 291 9.59 6.80 -2.71
CA CYS A 291 10.41 7.47 -1.69
C CYS A 291 11.49 6.56 -1.12
N SER A 292 11.17 5.29 -0.85
CA SER A 292 12.11 4.36 -0.22
C SER A 292 13.34 4.13 -1.09
N VAL A 293 13.16 4.01 -2.41
CA VAL A 293 14.28 3.95 -3.37
C VAL A 293 15.16 5.19 -3.29
N GLY A 294 14.56 6.38 -3.35
CA GLY A 294 15.31 7.65 -3.28
C GLY A 294 16.08 7.82 -1.96
N LEU A 295 15.49 7.40 -0.84
CA LEU A 295 16.12 7.49 0.48
C LEU A 295 17.26 6.47 0.66
N VAL A 296 17.18 5.29 0.05
CA VAL A 296 18.26 4.31 0.07
C VAL A 296 19.45 4.82 -0.75
N TRP A 297 19.18 5.40 -1.92
CA TRP A 297 20.19 6.00 -2.78
C TRP A 297 20.88 7.22 -2.16
N TYR A 298 20.19 7.91 -1.25
CA TYR A 298 20.80 8.97 -0.44
C TYR A 298 21.92 8.48 0.48
N ILE A 299 21.84 7.23 0.94
CA ILE A 299 22.83 6.64 1.85
C ILE A 299 23.97 5.97 1.07
N ALA A 300 23.75 5.58 -0.18
CA ALA A 300 24.74 4.83 -0.98
C ALA A 300 26.02 5.67 -1.26
N PRO A 301 27.22 5.14 -0.94
CA PRO A 301 28.49 5.86 -1.13
C PRO A 301 28.85 6.12 -2.60
N ASP A 302 28.48 5.24 -3.53
CA ASP A 302 28.88 5.29 -4.95
C ASP A 302 27.96 6.16 -5.85
N TYR A 303 27.12 7.00 -5.25
CA TYR A 303 26.13 7.84 -5.94
C TYR A 303 26.73 8.77 -7.00
N GLN A 304 28.05 9.06 -6.97
CA GLN A 304 28.72 9.85 -8.01
C GLN A 304 28.60 9.24 -9.41
N LYS A 305 28.32 7.94 -9.51
CA LYS A 305 28.06 7.26 -10.80
C LYS A 305 26.63 7.47 -11.30
N ILE A 306 25.73 7.98 -10.46
CA ILE A 306 24.32 8.16 -10.80
C ILE A 306 24.01 9.65 -10.96
N THR A 307 23.95 10.09 -12.21
CA THR A 307 23.85 11.49 -12.65
C THR A 307 22.45 12.11 -12.48
N GLY A 308 21.67 11.68 -11.49
CA GLY A 308 20.24 12.01 -11.42
C GLY A 308 19.87 13.02 -10.33
N ASP A 309 19.70 14.29 -10.68
CA ASP A 309 19.10 15.32 -9.81
C ASP A 309 17.73 14.86 -9.24
N TRP A 310 17.03 13.96 -9.96
CA TRP A 310 15.71 13.43 -9.60
C TRP A 310 15.71 12.61 -8.28
N ILE A 311 16.84 12.09 -7.80
CA ILE A 311 16.92 11.32 -6.52
C ILE A 311 16.54 12.22 -5.34
N ALA A 312 17.06 13.45 -5.33
CA ALA A 312 16.72 14.45 -4.34
C ALA A 312 15.22 14.78 -4.36
N MET A 313 14.67 14.97 -5.57
CA MET A 313 13.24 15.21 -5.78
C MET A 313 12.38 14.06 -5.28
N VAL A 314 12.76 12.81 -5.56
CA VAL A 314 12.02 11.62 -5.13
C VAL A 314 12.11 11.39 -3.62
N ALA A 315 13.31 11.51 -3.04
CA ALA A 315 13.53 11.30 -1.62
C ALA A 315 12.82 12.36 -0.76
N SER A 316 12.88 13.63 -1.14
CA SER A 316 12.36 14.73 -0.31
C SER A 316 10.99 15.26 -0.76
N GLY A 317 10.74 15.37 -2.06
CA GLY A 317 9.43 15.71 -2.61
C GLY A 317 8.40 14.59 -2.39
N GLY A 318 8.82 13.33 -2.46
CA GLY A 318 7.94 12.19 -2.19
C GLY A 318 7.41 12.15 -0.75
N VAL A 319 8.23 12.49 0.26
CA VAL A 319 7.75 12.64 1.65
C VAL A 319 6.72 13.76 1.77
N GLY A 320 6.92 14.87 1.04
CA GLY A 320 5.94 15.95 0.94
C GLY A 320 4.62 15.48 0.32
N VAL A 321 4.67 14.72 -0.77
CA VAL A 321 3.48 14.12 -1.41
C VAL A 321 2.77 13.16 -0.46
N ALA A 322 3.51 12.31 0.26
CA ALA A 322 2.96 11.38 1.25
C ALA A 322 2.18 12.13 2.34
N ILE A 323 2.73 13.22 2.88
CA ILE A 323 2.03 14.07 3.87
C ILE A 323 0.82 14.78 3.26
N GLY A 324 0.89 15.21 2.01
CA GLY A 324 -0.25 15.77 1.28
C GLY A 324 -1.40 14.76 1.16
N LEU A 325 -1.09 13.49 0.87
CA LEU A 325 -2.07 12.40 0.82
C LEU A 325 -2.68 12.13 2.19
N ILE A 326 -1.89 12.19 3.27
CA ILE A 326 -2.40 12.12 4.67
C ILE A 326 -3.40 13.26 4.91
N ALA A 327 -3.10 14.48 4.46
CA ALA A 327 -4.02 15.62 4.57
C ALA A 327 -5.35 15.37 3.85
N LEU A 328 -5.30 14.83 2.63
CA LEU A 328 -6.49 14.50 1.85
C LEU A 328 -7.31 13.37 2.49
N MET A 329 -6.66 12.32 2.97
CA MET A 329 -7.31 11.21 3.67
C MET A 329 -8.00 11.70 4.95
N ARG A 330 -7.38 12.65 5.67
CA ARG A 330 -7.97 13.30 6.83
C ARG A 330 -9.23 14.10 6.47
N LEU A 331 -9.19 14.88 5.39
CA LEU A 331 -10.37 15.61 4.91
C LEU A 331 -11.52 14.65 4.57
N ALA A 332 -11.19 13.53 3.93
CA ALA A 332 -12.17 12.51 3.56
C ALA A 332 -12.73 11.74 4.77
N ALA A 333 -11.96 11.59 5.85
CA ALA A 333 -12.42 10.99 7.10
C ALA A 333 -13.50 11.83 7.80
N GLY A 334 -13.51 13.15 7.58
CA GLY A 334 -14.60 14.03 8.04
C GLY A 334 -14.70 14.23 9.54
N ALA A 335 -13.65 13.90 10.31
CA ALA A 335 -13.61 14.07 11.76
C ALA A 335 -13.56 15.55 12.18
N ASP A 336 -13.89 15.83 13.45
CA ASP A 336 -13.73 17.16 14.02
C ASP A 336 -12.28 17.66 13.91
N GLY A 337 -12.13 18.95 13.57
CA GLY A 337 -10.83 19.54 13.27
C GLY A 337 -10.15 19.01 11.99
N ALA A 338 -10.85 18.25 11.12
CA ALA A 338 -10.27 17.72 9.89
C ALA A 338 -9.69 18.82 9.00
N ARG A 339 -10.43 19.93 8.79
CA ARG A 339 -9.97 21.06 7.96
C ARG A 339 -8.74 21.75 8.53
N ALA A 340 -8.72 22.04 9.83
CA ALA A 340 -7.60 22.70 10.49
C ALA A 340 -6.34 21.82 10.48
N GLY A 341 -6.49 20.51 10.77
CA GLY A 341 -5.39 19.55 10.71
C GLY A 341 -4.90 19.31 9.29
N ALA A 342 -5.80 19.25 8.31
CA ALA A 342 -5.42 19.12 6.89
C ALA A 342 -4.69 20.37 6.40
N GLY A 343 -5.15 21.57 6.77
CA GLY A 343 -4.45 22.82 6.46
C GLY A 343 -3.02 22.82 7.00
N ARG A 344 -2.81 22.36 8.24
CA ARG A 344 -1.46 22.16 8.81
C ARG A 344 -0.65 21.20 7.96
N LEU A 345 -1.17 20.02 7.66
CA LEU A 345 -0.47 19.00 6.88
C LEU A 345 -0.15 19.48 5.45
N LEU A 346 -1.02 20.27 4.83
CA LEU A 346 -0.77 20.87 3.52
C LEU A 346 0.37 21.90 3.57
N VAL A 347 0.49 22.67 4.65
CA VAL A 347 1.65 23.55 4.86
C VAL A 347 2.94 22.72 5.00
N ILE A 348 2.92 21.65 5.80
CA ILE A 348 4.08 20.74 5.94
C ILE A 348 4.45 20.12 4.59
N SER A 349 3.46 19.63 3.86
CA SER A 349 3.61 19.07 2.52
C SER A 349 4.22 20.10 1.56
N ALA A 350 3.71 21.33 1.53
CA ALA A 350 4.23 22.39 0.67
C ALA A 350 5.69 22.76 1.01
N VAL A 351 6.03 22.83 2.30
CA VAL A 351 7.42 23.07 2.75
C VAL A 351 8.32 21.92 2.31
N ALA A 352 7.92 20.66 2.54
CA ALA A 352 8.68 19.48 2.16
C ALA A 352 8.90 19.39 0.63
N CYS A 353 7.85 19.62 -0.16
CA CYS A 353 7.94 19.68 -1.62
C CYS A 353 8.84 20.84 -2.09
N SER A 354 8.77 22.01 -1.43
CA SER A 354 9.62 23.15 -1.76
C SER A 354 11.09 22.87 -1.47
N ILE A 355 11.39 22.23 -0.33
CA ILE A 355 12.74 21.77 0.00
C ILE A 355 13.25 20.80 -1.06
N GLY A 356 12.41 19.85 -1.51
CA GLY A 356 12.81 18.91 -2.55
C GLY A 356 13.00 19.53 -3.92
N LEU A 357 12.16 20.50 -4.29
CA LEU A 357 12.33 21.27 -5.51
C LEU A 357 13.61 22.12 -5.48
N LEU A 358 13.89 22.78 -4.35
CA LEU A 358 15.11 23.57 -4.18
C LEU A 358 16.35 22.68 -4.16
N ALA A 359 16.27 21.50 -3.54
CA ALA A 359 17.35 20.52 -3.55
C ALA A 359 17.63 19.99 -4.97
N TRP A 360 16.58 19.83 -5.78
CA TRP A 360 16.68 19.46 -7.20
C TRP A 360 17.32 20.58 -8.04
N LEU A 361 16.95 21.84 -7.79
CA LEU A 361 17.51 23.00 -8.51
C LEU A 361 18.93 23.37 -8.04
N ALA A 362 19.32 22.99 -6.83
CA ALA A 362 20.65 23.21 -6.30
C ALA A 362 21.66 22.24 -6.94
N THR A 363 22.90 22.70 -7.14
CA THR A 363 23.99 21.90 -7.72
C THR A 363 24.17 20.53 -7.04
N PRO A 364 24.67 19.49 -7.74
CA PRO A 364 24.69 18.08 -7.29
C PRO A 364 25.30 17.77 -5.92
N SER A 365 26.05 18.71 -5.32
CA SER A 365 26.64 18.56 -3.98
C SER A 365 25.74 18.96 -2.81
N ASN A 366 24.67 19.74 -3.03
CA ASN A 366 23.93 20.41 -1.94
C ASN A 366 22.58 19.79 -1.58
N TRP A 367 22.08 18.82 -2.36
CA TRP A 367 20.78 18.21 -2.10
C TRP A 367 20.72 17.41 -0.78
N ARG A 368 21.87 16.96 -0.26
CA ARG A 368 21.96 16.31 1.05
C ARG A 368 21.53 17.23 2.20
N VAL A 369 21.79 18.53 2.05
CA VAL A 369 21.27 19.57 2.96
C VAL A 369 19.74 19.62 2.90
N GLY A 370 19.14 19.34 1.74
CA GLY A 370 17.69 19.27 1.55
C GLY A 370 17.04 18.15 2.38
N VAL A 371 17.60 16.94 2.38
CA VAL A 371 17.07 15.83 3.20
C VAL A 371 17.21 16.11 4.70
N GLY A 372 18.34 16.68 5.13
CA GLY A 372 18.53 17.12 6.51
C GLY A 372 17.57 18.24 6.92
N ALA A 373 17.41 19.26 6.06
CA ALA A 373 16.46 20.36 6.26
C ALA A 373 15.01 19.85 6.32
N LEU A 374 14.67 18.86 5.50
CA LEU A 374 13.38 18.17 5.55
C LEU A 374 13.18 17.49 6.90
N ALA A 375 14.13 16.66 7.35
CA ALA A 375 14.02 15.96 8.63
C ALA A 375 13.81 16.93 9.80
N VAL A 376 14.60 18.02 9.85
CA VAL A 376 14.46 19.07 10.86
C VAL A 376 13.11 19.79 10.74
N SER A 377 12.69 20.15 9.52
CA SER A 377 11.41 20.82 9.29
C SER A 377 10.23 19.95 9.72
N LEU A 378 10.27 18.64 9.46
CA LEU A 378 9.25 17.71 9.90
C LEU A 378 9.16 17.67 11.43
N VAL A 379 10.28 17.59 12.13
CA VAL A 379 10.31 17.60 13.61
C VAL A 379 9.69 18.90 14.14
N LEU A 380 10.15 20.06 13.64
CA LEU A 380 9.70 21.37 14.10
C LEU A 380 8.21 21.60 13.81
N LEU A 381 7.77 21.35 12.58
CA LEU A 381 6.39 21.60 12.17
C LEU A 381 5.40 20.62 12.81
N ASN A 382 5.83 19.39 13.09
CA ASN A 382 5.01 18.42 13.81
C ASN A 382 4.81 18.81 15.28
N HIS A 383 5.82 19.40 15.93
CA HIS A 383 5.75 19.84 17.33
C HIS A 383 5.02 21.17 17.51
N TRP A 384 5.04 22.05 16.50
CA TRP A 384 4.45 23.40 16.56
C TRP A 384 2.98 23.45 17.00
N ARG A 385 2.19 22.37 16.86
CA ARG A 385 0.76 22.37 17.24
C ARG A 385 0.29 21.28 18.19
N SER A 386 1.16 20.38 18.67
CA SER A 386 0.80 19.54 19.83
C SER A 386 0.32 20.43 21.00
N ALA A 387 0.88 21.64 21.14
CA ALA A 387 0.50 22.62 22.14
C ALA A 387 -0.88 23.30 21.94
N SER A 388 -1.49 23.25 20.74
CA SER A 388 -2.79 23.90 20.49
C SER A 388 -3.99 22.97 20.62
N ASP A 389 -3.84 21.69 20.27
CA ASP A 389 -4.93 20.70 20.33
C ASP A 389 -5.25 20.30 21.80
N VAL A 390 -4.32 20.51 22.74
CA VAL A 390 -4.52 20.24 24.18
C VAL A 390 -5.52 21.20 24.83
N ARG A 391 -5.76 22.38 24.26
CA ARG A 391 -6.68 23.39 24.85
C ARG A 391 -8.17 23.15 24.57
N GLU A 392 -8.52 22.16 23.75
CA GLU A 392 -9.92 21.82 23.43
C GLU A 392 -10.48 20.64 24.26
N VAL A 393 -9.69 20.06 25.18
CA VAL A 393 -10.08 18.89 25.99
C VAL A 393 -10.18 19.21 27.49
N GLU A 394 -10.40 20.46 27.88
CA GLU A 394 -10.92 20.73 29.23
C GLU A 394 -12.45 20.67 29.20
N PRO A 395 -13.08 19.61 29.75
CA PRO A 395 -14.50 19.64 30.02
C PRO A 395 -14.76 20.65 31.15
N GLY A 396 -15.40 21.76 30.80
CA GLY A 396 -16.11 22.61 31.76
C GLY A 396 -17.42 21.98 32.22
#